data_AF-A0A376FIB7-F1
#
_entry.id   AF-A0A376FIB7-F1
#
_cell.length_a   1.000
_cell.length_b   1.000
_cell.length_c   1.000
_cell.angle_alpha   90.00
_cell.angle_beta   90.00
_cell.angle_gamma   90.00
#
_symmetry.space_group_name_H-M   'P 1'
#
loop_
_entity.id
_entity.type
_entity.pdbx_description
1 polymer ?
#
loop_
_entity_poly.entity_id
_entity_poly.type
_entity_poly.pdbx_seq_one_letter_code
_entity_poly.pdbx_strand_id
1 'polypeptide(L)'
;MISTPIRRYGAAILMLLTTAFSGEVLAKTHTDTTSKKAHVIQTTSSKVSSKQEYSRNSAKSSSLPDLRKYPSGTPRKKAFLRTVMPYITSQNAAITADRNWLISKQYDSRWSPSERARLKDITKRYKLSWNGNTRRVPWNALLERVDIIPGSMVATMAAAESGWGTSKLARSNNNLFGMKCVKGRCNNAPGKVKRLFAV
;
A
#
# COMPACT_ATOMS: atom_id res chain seq x y z
N MET A 1 11.00 33.28 60.03
CA MET A 1 9.58 32.89 59.87
C MET A 1 9.40 32.34 58.45
N ILE A 2 9.07 31.04 58.37
CA ILE A 2 8.12 30.39 57.43
C ILE A 2 8.44 30.55 55.92
N SER A 3 8.51 29.53 55.05
CA SER A 3 8.45 28.07 55.10
C SER A 3 8.91 27.58 53.71
N THR A 4 9.47 26.37 53.70
CA THR A 4 9.90 25.50 52.57
C THR A 4 8.69 25.13 51.65
N PRO A 5 8.74 24.26 50.60
CA PRO A 5 9.75 23.21 50.35
C PRO A 5 10.04 22.67 48.90
N ILE A 6 11.28 22.16 48.74
CA ILE A 6 11.66 20.77 48.37
C ILE A 6 11.30 20.16 46.99
N ARG A 7 12.29 19.39 46.48
CA ARG A 7 12.26 18.27 45.51
C ARG A 7 12.14 18.71 44.04
N ARG A 8 13.10 18.43 43.17
CA ARG A 8 13.53 17.06 42.83
C ARG A 8 14.99 17.02 42.32
N TYR A 9 15.95 17.01 43.24
CA TYR A 9 17.19 16.24 43.04
C TYR A 9 16.83 14.79 43.32
N GLY A 10 16.51 14.03 42.27
CA GLY A 10 15.94 12.69 42.40
C GLY A 10 16.03 11.93 41.09
N ALA A 11 17.24 11.86 40.52
CA ALA A 11 17.57 10.95 39.43
C ALA A 11 19.08 10.60 39.41
N ALA A 12 19.75 10.74 40.54
CA ALA A 12 21.08 10.19 40.76
C ALA A 12 21.00 9.33 42.02
N ILE A 13 21.40 8.07 41.90
CA ILE A 13 21.43 7.04 42.95
C ILE A 13 20.09 6.31 43.16
N LEU A 14 19.79 5.33 42.31
CA LEU A 14 19.44 3.95 42.72
C LEU A 14 19.30 3.06 41.48
N MET A 15 19.79 1.82 41.58
CA MET A 15 19.70 0.71 40.60
C MET A 15 20.89 0.52 39.64
N LEU A 16 22.05 0.33 40.26
CA LEU A 16 22.92 -0.82 39.97
C LEU A 16 22.10 -2.12 40.15
N LEU A 17 22.22 -3.03 39.18
CA LEU A 17 22.01 -4.50 39.20
C LEU A 17 21.11 -5.02 38.06
N THR A 18 21.61 -6.08 37.41
CA THR A 18 21.06 -6.85 36.28
C THR A 18 21.26 -6.16 34.93
N THR A 19 22.00 -6.68 33.94
CA THR A 19 22.24 -8.07 33.54
C THR A 19 23.61 -8.22 32.87
N ALA A 20 24.53 -8.93 33.52
CA ALA A 20 25.65 -9.59 32.87
C ALA A 20 25.21 -11.04 32.59
N PHE A 21 24.98 -11.37 31.31
CA PHE A 21 24.90 -12.74 30.81
C PHE A 21 25.26 -12.71 29.31
N SER A 22 26.50 -12.34 29.02
CA SER A 22 27.15 -12.66 27.75
C SER A 22 27.57 -14.13 27.82
N GLY A 23 26.65 -15.02 27.48
CA GLY A 23 26.94 -16.43 27.26
C GLY A 23 27.46 -16.62 25.84
N GLU A 24 28.74 -16.97 25.75
CA GLU A 24 29.39 -17.49 24.54
C GLU A 24 28.60 -18.70 24.01
N VAL A 25 28.14 -18.62 22.76
CA VAL A 25 27.66 -19.81 22.03
C VAL A 25 28.76 -20.25 21.09
N LEU A 26 29.41 -21.33 21.54
CA LEU A 26 30.41 -22.14 20.88
C LEU A 26 30.07 -22.42 19.40
N ALA A 27 30.90 -21.92 18.49
CA ALA A 27 30.92 -22.35 17.11
C ALA A 27 31.33 -23.82 17.04
N LYS A 28 30.44 -24.68 16.54
CA LYS A 28 30.76 -26.08 16.22
C LYS A 28 30.63 -26.29 14.72
N THR A 29 31.78 -26.27 14.07
CA THR A 29 32.02 -26.73 12.71
C THR A 29 31.58 -28.19 12.59
N HIS A 30 30.69 -28.51 11.65
CA HIS A 30 30.52 -29.87 11.18
C HIS A 30 31.03 -29.93 9.75
N THR A 31 32.17 -30.60 9.64
CA THR A 31 32.82 -31.12 8.45
C THR A 31 31.93 -32.13 7.73
N ASP A 32 31.77 -31.90 6.42
CA ASP A 32 32.00 -32.84 5.32
C ASP A 32 31.26 -34.20 5.18
N THR A 33 30.98 -34.48 3.90
CA THR A 33 31.06 -35.79 3.22
C THR A 33 29.79 -36.67 3.12
N THR A 34 29.19 -36.57 1.92
CA THR A 34 28.92 -37.71 0.99
C THR A 34 27.60 -38.47 1.05
N SER A 35 26.81 -38.20 0.00
CA SER A 35 26.13 -39.16 -0.89
C SER A 35 26.16 -40.65 -0.50
N LYS A 36 25.00 -41.22 -0.16
CA LYS A 36 24.66 -42.59 -0.56
C LYS A 36 23.22 -42.71 -1.04
N LYS A 37 23.10 -43.42 -2.15
CA LYS A 37 21.91 -43.81 -2.92
C LYS A 37 20.88 -44.58 -2.07
N ALA A 38 19.63 -44.29 -2.41
CA ALA A 38 18.46 -45.16 -2.58
C ALA A 38 18.42 -46.52 -1.85
N HIS A 39 17.37 -46.70 -1.03
CA HIS A 39 16.66 -47.97 -0.96
C HIS A 39 15.16 -47.72 -1.20
N VAL A 40 14.64 -48.48 -2.16
CA VAL A 40 13.23 -48.59 -2.55
C VAL A 40 12.44 -49.30 -1.45
N ILE A 41 11.31 -48.73 -1.04
CA ILE A 41 10.17 -49.49 -0.49
C ILE A 41 8.91 -48.95 -1.17
N GLN A 42 8.29 -49.79 -2.00
CA GLN A 42 6.94 -49.62 -2.51
C GLN A 42 5.96 -50.02 -1.40
N THR A 43 5.03 -49.15 -1.02
CA THR A 43 3.71 -49.60 -0.53
C THR A 43 2.64 -48.51 -0.77
N THR A 44 1.69 -48.86 -1.63
CA THR A 44 0.25 -48.52 -1.61
C THR A 44 -0.24 -47.06 -1.60
N SER A 45 -0.88 -46.74 -2.74
CA SER A 45 -1.87 -45.69 -2.99
C SER A 45 -2.77 -45.30 -1.81
N SER A 46 -2.75 -44.01 -1.47
CA SER A 46 -3.96 -43.26 -1.11
C SER A 46 -3.93 -41.88 -1.77
N LYS A 47 -4.77 -41.71 -2.80
CA LYS A 47 -5.08 -40.44 -3.46
C LYS A 47 -5.66 -39.43 -2.45
N VAL A 48 -5.01 -38.27 -2.27
CA VAL A 48 -5.63 -37.01 -1.82
C VAL A 48 -5.04 -35.91 -2.70
N SER A 49 -5.55 -35.75 -3.93
CA SER A 49 -6.71 -34.92 -4.29
C SER A 49 -6.48 -33.41 -4.11
N SER A 50 -6.00 -32.81 -5.21
CA SER A 50 -6.21 -31.42 -5.65
C SER A 50 -5.52 -30.28 -4.87
N LYS A 51 -4.22 -30.08 -5.16
CA LYS A 51 -3.71 -28.70 -5.31
C LYS A 51 -4.35 -28.13 -6.58
N GLN A 52 -5.46 -27.42 -6.42
CA GLN A 52 -6.08 -26.73 -7.53
C GLN A 52 -5.19 -25.53 -7.90
N GLU A 53 -4.49 -25.70 -9.00
CA GLU A 53 -3.72 -24.66 -9.66
C GLU A 53 -4.69 -23.52 -10.00
N TYR A 54 -4.66 -22.45 -9.18
CA TYR A 54 -5.54 -21.31 -9.36
C TYR A 54 -5.18 -20.59 -10.66
N SER A 55 -5.91 -21.01 -11.69
CA SER A 55 -5.80 -20.67 -13.10
C SER A 55 -5.43 -19.21 -13.36
N ARG A 56 -4.37 -19.06 -14.15
CA ARG A 56 -3.90 -17.84 -14.80
C ARG A 56 -4.96 -17.34 -15.79
N ASN A 57 -6.07 -16.79 -15.33
CA ASN A 57 -7.03 -16.06 -16.17
C ASN A 57 -7.92 -15.17 -15.29
N SER A 58 -7.46 -13.97 -14.98
CA SER A 58 -8.31 -12.91 -14.39
C SER A 58 -8.05 -11.54 -15.03
N ALA A 59 -7.39 -11.53 -16.19
CA ALA A 59 -7.19 -10.32 -16.98
C ALA A 59 -8.42 -10.10 -17.89
N LYS A 60 -9.55 -9.69 -17.29
CA LYS A 60 -10.71 -9.00 -17.90
C LYS A 60 -11.91 -9.10 -16.95
N SER A 61 -11.85 -8.37 -15.84
CA SER A 61 -13.07 -7.96 -15.14
C SER A 61 -12.79 -6.65 -14.43
N SER A 62 -13.62 -5.65 -14.71
CA SER A 62 -13.62 -4.31 -14.11
C SER A 62 -14.04 -4.31 -12.63
N SER A 63 -14.24 -5.49 -12.03
CA SER A 63 -14.72 -5.67 -10.68
C SER A 63 -13.80 -6.57 -9.87
N LEU A 64 -13.67 -6.27 -8.57
CA LEU A 64 -12.94 -7.09 -7.62
C LEU A 64 -13.56 -8.52 -7.62
N PRO A 65 -12.77 -9.59 -7.82
CA PRO A 65 -13.28 -10.95 -7.73
C PRO A 65 -13.77 -11.26 -6.30
N ASP A 66 -14.73 -12.17 -6.14
CA ASP A 66 -15.16 -12.58 -4.80
C ASP A 66 -14.06 -13.40 -4.10
N LEU A 67 -13.32 -12.72 -3.21
CA LEU A 67 -12.18 -13.28 -2.50
C LEU A 67 -12.57 -14.25 -1.37
N ARG A 68 -13.87 -14.40 -1.07
CA ARG A 68 -14.35 -15.38 -0.08
C ARG A 68 -14.24 -16.82 -0.56
N LYS A 69 -14.09 -17.02 -1.88
CA LYS A 69 -13.80 -18.35 -2.48
C LYS A 69 -12.45 -18.92 -2.02
N TYR A 70 -11.58 -18.09 -1.47
CA TYR A 70 -10.31 -18.51 -0.90
C TYR A 70 -10.41 -18.68 0.62
N PRO A 71 -9.83 -19.74 1.19
CA PRO A 71 -9.69 -19.90 2.64
C PRO A 71 -9.01 -18.68 3.28
N SER A 72 -9.34 -18.40 4.54
CA SER A 72 -8.71 -17.32 5.31
C SER A 72 -7.20 -17.52 5.44
N GLY A 73 -6.47 -16.45 5.75
CA GLY A 73 -5.02 -16.48 5.84
C GLY A 73 -4.34 -16.35 4.47
N THR A 74 -3.24 -17.07 4.28
CA THR A 74 -2.33 -16.92 3.13
C THR A 74 -2.99 -17.02 1.76
N PRO A 75 -3.89 -17.98 1.48
CA PRO A 75 -4.53 -18.09 0.16
C PRO A 75 -5.29 -16.83 -0.25
N ARG A 76 -6.11 -16.29 0.66
CA ARG A 76 -6.87 -15.06 0.43
C ARG A 76 -5.99 -13.82 0.32
N LYS A 77 -4.98 -13.69 1.17
CA LYS A 77 -4.00 -12.58 1.10
C LYS A 77 -3.30 -12.54 -0.26
N LYS A 78 -2.86 -13.70 -0.76
CA LYS A 78 -2.24 -13.84 -2.09
C LYS A 78 -3.22 -13.48 -3.21
N ALA A 79 -4.45 -13.96 -3.13
CA ALA A 79 -5.48 -13.63 -4.12
C ALA A 79 -5.80 -12.13 -4.15
N PHE A 80 -5.92 -11.49 -2.98
CA PHE A 80 -6.11 -10.05 -2.85
C PHE A 80 -4.97 -9.26 -3.51
N LEU A 81 -3.71 -9.54 -3.15
CA LEU A 81 -2.55 -8.84 -3.70
C LEU A 81 -2.43 -9.03 -5.21
N ARG A 82 -2.65 -10.25 -5.73
CA ARG A 82 -2.66 -10.52 -7.17
C ARG A 82 -3.70 -9.69 -7.92
N THR A 83 -4.83 -9.40 -7.28
CA THR A 83 -5.86 -8.53 -7.86
C THR A 83 -5.47 -7.06 -7.79
N VAL A 84 -5.05 -6.54 -6.63
CA VAL A 84 -4.92 -5.09 -6.42
C VAL A 84 -3.60 -4.51 -6.94
N MET A 85 -2.51 -5.27 -6.88
CA MET A 85 -1.17 -4.77 -7.23
C MET A 85 -1.07 -4.28 -8.67
N PRO A 86 -1.63 -4.97 -9.70
CA PRO A 86 -1.60 -4.45 -11.07
C PRO A 86 -2.30 -3.09 -11.22
N TYR A 87 -3.41 -2.87 -10.50
CA TYR A 87 -4.11 -1.58 -10.51
C TYR A 87 -3.26 -0.49 -9.85
N ILE A 88 -2.64 -0.79 -8.70
CA ILE A 88 -1.74 0.15 -8.01
C ILE A 88 -0.57 0.52 -8.93
N THR A 89 0.08 -0.46 -9.55
CA THR A 89 1.19 -0.22 -10.48
C THR A 89 0.76 0.62 -11.67
N SER A 90 -0.40 0.31 -12.27
CA SER A 90 -0.93 1.09 -13.40
C SER A 90 -1.22 2.54 -13.02
N GLN A 91 -1.80 2.79 -11.85
CA GLN A 91 -2.06 4.16 -11.37
C GLN A 91 -0.77 4.90 -11.01
N ASN A 92 0.19 4.23 -10.37
CA ASN A 92 1.50 4.82 -10.09
C ASN A 92 2.25 5.19 -11.37
N ALA A 93 2.13 4.39 -12.43
CA ALA A 93 2.70 4.72 -13.74
C ALA A 93 2.07 5.98 -14.34
N ALA A 94 0.74 6.14 -14.24
CA ALA A 94 0.04 7.34 -14.71
C ALA A 94 0.46 8.60 -13.92
N ILE A 95 0.55 8.50 -12.59
CA ILE A 95 1.02 9.59 -11.72
C ILE A 95 2.47 9.96 -12.07
N THR A 96 3.33 8.96 -12.27
CA THR A 96 4.74 9.16 -12.66
C THR A 96 4.85 9.85 -14.02
N ALA A 97 4.03 9.47 -14.99
CA ALA A 97 3.99 10.11 -16.31
C ALA A 97 3.56 11.58 -16.23
N ASP A 98 2.57 11.89 -15.38
CA ASP A 98 2.17 13.27 -15.10
C ASP A 98 3.31 14.05 -14.43
N ARG A 99 3.96 13.47 -13.42
CA ARG A 99 5.07 14.10 -12.70
C ARG A 99 6.24 14.41 -13.63
N ASN A 100 6.66 13.44 -14.45
CA ASN A 100 7.75 13.61 -15.41
C ASN A 100 7.43 14.69 -16.44
N TRP A 101 6.19 14.74 -16.92
CA TRP A 101 5.74 15.80 -17.82
C TRP A 101 5.72 17.17 -17.13
N LEU A 102 5.33 17.26 -15.85
CA LEU A 102 5.40 18.52 -15.10
C LEU A 102 6.82 19.01 -14.90
N ILE A 103 7.75 18.10 -14.56
CA ILE A 103 9.17 18.44 -14.38
C ILE A 103 9.77 18.96 -15.69
N SER A 104 9.47 18.33 -16.83
CA SER A 104 9.97 18.80 -18.13
C SER A 104 9.40 20.17 -18.51
N LYS A 105 8.23 20.55 -18.00
CA LYS A 105 7.58 21.85 -18.24
C LYS A 105 7.89 22.93 -17.22
N GLN A 106 8.62 22.60 -16.14
CA GLN A 106 8.84 23.53 -15.03
C GLN A 106 9.53 24.83 -15.45
N TYR A 107 10.45 24.72 -16.43
CA TYR A 107 11.29 25.82 -16.90
C TYR A 107 10.88 26.33 -18.30
N ASP A 108 9.77 25.83 -18.85
CA ASP A 108 9.29 26.23 -20.16
C ASP A 108 8.59 27.60 -20.13
N SER A 109 9.04 28.49 -21.00
CA SER A 109 8.46 29.83 -21.17
C SER A 109 7.31 29.88 -22.19
N ARG A 110 7.19 28.86 -23.05
CA ARG A 110 6.20 28.76 -24.13
C ARG A 110 5.24 27.61 -23.88
N TRP A 111 3.95 27.88 -24.06
CA TRP A 111 2.88 26.93 -23.75
C TRP A 111 1.87 26.88 -24.89
N SER A 112 1.68 25.71 -25.47
CA SER A 112 0.61 25.46 -26.43
C SER A 112 -0.76 25.42 -25.73
N PRO A 113 -1.88 25.60 -26.47
CA PRO A 113 -3.22 25.47 -25.90
C PRO A 113 -3.48 24.11 -25.23
N SER A 114 -2.99 23.01 -25.83
CA SER A 114 -3.15 21.65 -25.29
C SER A 114 -2.36 21.44 -23.99
N GLU A 115 -1.14 21.96 -23.90
CA GLU A 115 -0.33 21.89 -22.67
C GLU A 115 -0.98 22.69 -21.53
N ARG A 116 -1.53 23.87 -21.82
CA ARG A 116 -2.28 24.66 -20.83
C ARG A 116 -3.52 23.93 -20.34
N ALA A 117 -4.25 23.29 -21.26
CA ALA A 117 -5.41 22.48 -20.91
C ALA A 117 -5.01 21.27 -20.04
N ARG A 118 -3.92 20.57 -20.39
CA ARG A 118 -3.39 19.46 -19.60
C ARG A 118 -2.95 19.90 -18.20
N LEU A 119 -2.23 21.02 -18.07
CA LEU A 119 -1.85 21.57 -16.76
C LEU A 119 -3.08 21.94 -15.93
N LYS A 120 -4.09 22.54 -16.55
CA LYS A 120 -5.36 22.86 -15.89
C LYS A 120 -6.10 21.61 -15.41
N ASP A 121 -6.10 20.54 -16.20
CA ASP A 121 -6.69 19.28 -15.80
C ASP A 121 -5.95 18.66 -14.61
N ILE A 122 -4.61 18.58 -14.68
CA ILE A 122 -3.78 18.07 -13.58
C ILE A 122 -4.03 18.88 -12.30
N THR A 123 -3.91 20.21 -12.33
CA THR A 123 -4.15 21.07 -11.15
C THR A 123 -5.55 20.87 -10.57
N LYS A 124 -6.58 20.73 -11.42
CA LYS A 124 -7.95 20.42 -10.98
C LYS A 124 -8.05 19.04 -10.33
N ARG A 125 -7.47 17.99 -10.93
CA ARG A 125 -7.45 16.62 -10.38
C ARG A 125 -6.82 16.57 -8.99
N TYR A 126 -5.70 17.25 -8.81
CA TYR A 126 -4.98 17.35 -7.53
C TYR A 126 -5.49 18.49 -6.62
N LYS A 127 -6.67 19.06 -6.94
CA LYS A 127 -7.39 20.06 -6.13
C LYS A 127 -6.53 21.27 -5.76
N LEU A 128 -5.66 21.71 -6.67
CA LEU A 128 -4.79 22.86 -6.49
C LEU A 128 -5.47 24.11 -7.04
N SER A 129 -5.52 25.18 -6.26
CA SER A 129 -6.06 26.46 -6.70
C SER A 129 -5.05 27.14 -7.63
N TRP A 130 -5.39 27.29 -8.90
CA TRP A 130 -4.57 27.97 -9.91
C TRP A 130 -5.48 28.70 -10.89
N ASN A 131 -5.14 29.96 -11.18
CA ASN A 131 -5.95 30.86 -12.02
C ASN A 131 -5.71 30.69 -13.53
N GLY A 132 -4.86 29.75 -13.95
CA GLY A 132 -4.54 29.51 -15.36
C GLY A 132 -3.35 30.33 -15.90
N ASN A 133 -2.73 31.19 -15.08
CA ASN A 133 -1.54 31.93 -15.49
C ASN A 133 -0.29 31.03 -15.45
N THR A 134 0.22 30.65 -16.62
CA THR A 134 1.39 29.77 -16.77
C THR A 134 2.70 30.43 -16.31
N ARG A 135 2.76 31.75 -16.17
CA ARG A 135 3.93 32.44 -15.57
C ARG A 135 3.98 32.34 -14.05
N ARG A 136 2.86 31.96 -13.42
CA ARG A 136 2.70 31.88 -11.95
C ARG A 136 2.09 30.54 -11.55
N VAL A 137 2.73 29.46 -11.99
CA VAL A 137 2.35 28.10 -11.58
C VAL A 137 2.93 27.83 -10.19
N PRO A 138 2.13 27.38 -9.21
CA PRO A 138 2.61 26.99 -7.88
C PRO A 138 3.33 25.62 -7.94
N TRP A 139 4.52 25.58 -8.53
CA TRP A 139 5.28 24.36 -8.81
C TRP A 139 5.52 23.48 -7.59
N ASN A 140 5.95 24.07 -6.47
CA ASN A 140 6.27 23.31 -5.25
C ASN A 140 5.03 22.55 -4.73
N ALA A 141 3.92 23.25 -4.55
CA ALA A 141 2.67 22.66 -4.08
C ALA A 141 2.05 21.67 -5.09
N LEU A 142 2.31 21.87 -6.39
CA LEU A 142 1.86 20.93 -7.41
C LEU A 142 2.67 19.63 -7.36
N LEU A 143 4.01 19.72 -7.37
CA LEU A 143 4.89 18.56 -7.33
C LEU A 143 4.83 17.82 -5.98
N GLU A 144 4.50 18.48 -4.89
CA GLU A 144 4.23 17.81 -3.60
C GLU A 144 2.98 16.91 -3.67
N ARG A 145 1.96 17.30 -4.45
CA ARG A 145 0.70 16.53 -4.59
C ARG A 145 0.74 15.48 -5.68
N VAL A 146 1.50 15.71 -6.75
CA VAL A 146 1.65 14.77 -7.87
C VAL A 146 2.81 13.84 -7.58
N ASP A 147 2.65 12.99 -6.58
CA ASP A 147 3.65 12.02 -6.20
C ASP A 147 3.04 10.65 -5.90
N ILE A 148 3.87 9.61 -6.04
CA ILE A 148 3.48 8.23 -5.80
C ILE A 148 3.61 7.88 -4.33
N ILE A 149 2.65 7.11 -3.83
CA ILE A 149 2.76 6.45 -2.52
C ILE A 149 3.29 5.03 -2.78
N PRO A 150 4.20 4.49 -1.94
CA PRO A 150 4.69 3.13 -2.08
C PRO A 150 3.55 2.13 -2.22
N GLY A 151 3.61 1.27 -3.25
CA GLY A 151 2.51 0.36 -3.57
C GLY A 151 2.19 -0.63 -2.44
N SER A 152 3.20 -1.03 -1.67
CA SER A 152 3.04 -1.86 -0.47
C SER A 152 2.20 -1.18 0.62
N MET A 153 2.40 0.13 0.83
CA MET A 153 1.64 0.93 1.79
C MET A 153 0.18 1.03 1.36
N VAL A 154 -0.07 1.35 0.08
CA VAL A 154 -1.43 1.41 -0.49
C VAL A 154 -2.13 0.05 -0.38
N ALA A 155 -1.44 -1.04 -0.71
CA ALA A 155 -1.99 -2.40 -0.61
C ALA A 155 -2.30 -2.80 0.84
N THR A 156 -1.45 -2.42 1.79
CA THR A 156 -1.64 -2.70 3.22
C THR A 156 -2.84 -1.95 3.77
N MET A 157 -2.98 -0.66 3.45
CA MET A 157 -4.16 0.13 3.80
C MET A 157 -5.42 -0.46 3.19
N ALA A 158 -5.40 -0.76 1.88
CA ALA A 158 -6.54 -1.38 1.21
C ALA A 158 -6.92 -2.73 1.86
N ALA A 159 -5.94 -3.54 2.26
CA ALA A 159 -6.19 -4.81 2.93
C ALA A 159 -6.82 -4.61 4.31
N ALA A 160 -6.32 -3.66 5.11
CA ALA A 160 -6.85 -3.33 6.43
C ALA A 160 -8.30 -2.83 6.33
N GLU A 161 -8.56 -1.86 5.47
CA GLU A 161 -9.87 -1.20 5.31
C GLU A 161 -10.95 -2.11 4.69
N SER A 162 -10.55 -3.03 3.82
CA SER A 162 -11.49 -3.93 3.13
C SER A 162 -11.59 -5.33 3.75
N GLY A 163 -10.81 -5.62 4.79
CA GLY A 163 -10.67 -6.98 5.33
C GLY A 163 -10.21 -7.97 4.26
N TRP A 164 -9.13 -7.64 3.56
CA TRP A 164 -8.62 -8.40 2.40
C TRP A 164 -9.65 -8.55 1.27
N GLY A 165 -10.43 -7.48 1.02
CA GLY A 165 -11.45 -7.40 -0.03
C GLY A 165 -12.74 -8.16 0.24
N THR A 166 -12.97 -8.59 1.48
CA THR A 166 -14.19 -9.36 1.84
C THR A 166 -15.35 -8.49 2.33
N SER A 167 -15.09 -7.23 2.67
CA SER A 167 -16.12 -6.30 3.15
C SER A 167 -17.25 -6.17 2.12
N LYS A 168 -18.48 -5.96 2.61
CA LYS A 168 -19.67 -5.79 1.75
C LYS A 168 -19.46 -4.66 0.75
N LEU A 169 -18.87 -3.56 1.20
CA LEU A 169 -18.60 -2.36 0.42
C LEU A 169 -17.51 -2.58 -0.66
N ALA A 170 -16.45 -3.33 -0.34
CA ALA A 170 -15.43 -3.70 -1.31
C ALA A 170 -16.01 -4.55 -2.45
N ARG A 171 -16.90 -5.48 -2.13
CA ARG A 171 -17.52 -6.39 -3.10
C ARG A 171 -18.61 -5.73 -3.94
N SER A 172 -19.47 -4.91 -3.34
CA SER A 172 -20.60 -4.33 -4.06
C SER A 172 -20.21 -3.12 -4.91
N ASN A 173 -19.23 -2.33 -4.47
CA ASN A 173 -18.90 -1.02 -5.07
C ASN A 173 -17.42 -0.86 -5.45
N ASN A 174 -16.62 -1.95 -5.47
CA ASN A 174 -15.17 -1.91 -5.72
C ASN A 174 -14.41 -0.89 -4.84
N ASN A 175 -14.90 -0.69 -3.61
CA ASN A 175 -14.42 0.34 -2.71
C ASN A 175 -13.59 -0.27 -1.57
N LEU A 176 -12.29 -0.35 -1.81
CA LEU A 176 -11.32 -0.94 -0.89
C LEU A 176 -10.94 -0.03 0.29
N PHE A 177 -11.25 1.26 0.22
CA PHE A 177 -10.83 2.27 1.20
C PHE A 177 -12.00 2.83 2.02
N GLY A 178 -13.15 2.17 1.98
CA GLY A 178 -14.32 2.58 2.77
C GLY A 178 -14.82 3.99 2.45
N MET A 179 -14.62 4.49 1.23
CA MET A 179 -14.99 5.87 0.89
C MET A 179 -16.52 6.05 0.90
N LYS A 180 -17.02 6.96 1.74
CA LYS A 180 -18.44 7.37 1.76
C LYS A 180 -18.68 8.55 0.84
N CYS A 181 -19.83 8.56 0.20
CA CYS A 181 -20.28 9.73 -0.55
C CYS A 181 -20.96 10.73 0.38
N VAL A 182 -20.50 11.99 0.33
CA VAL A 182 -20.98 13.06 1.21
C VAL A 182 -22.11 13.87 0.57
N LYS A 183 -22.11 14.05 -0.76
CA LYS A 183 -23.16 14.78 -1.51
C LYS A 183 -23.34 14.21 -2.92
N GLY A 184 -24.59 13.99 -3.33
CA GLY A 184 -25.00 13.52 -4.67
C GLY A 184 -25.25 12.00 -4.78
N ARG A 185 -25.98 11.58 -5.82
CA ARG A 185 -26.18 10.15 -6.15
C ARG A 185 -24.86 9.58 -6.65
N CYS A 186 -24.18 8.78 -5.83
CA CYS A 186 -22.95 8.07 -6.21
C CYS A 186 -23.24 6.80 -7.02
N ASN A 187 -24.00 6.94 -8.09
CA ASN A 187 -24.13 5.91 -9.10
C ASN A 187 -23.09 6.25 -10.17
N ASN A 188 -21.94 5.59 -10.13
CA ASN A 188 -20.88 5.61 -11.17
C ASN A 188 -20.28 6.98 -11.56
N ALA A 189 -20.64 8.08 -10.88
CA ALA A 189 -20.15 9.44 -11.14
C ALA A 189 -19.19 9.92 -10.04
N PRO A 190 -18.25 10.85 -10.34
CA PRO A 190 -17.33 11.42 -9.35
C PRO A 190 -18.10 12.30 -8.34
N GLY A 191 -18.57 11.68 -7.27
CA GLY A 191 -19.13 12.36 -6.09
C GLY A 191 -18.03 12.83 -5.12
N LYS A 192 -18.38 13.72 -4.19
CA LYS A 192 -17.48 14.07 -3.09
C LYS A 192 -17.35 12.86 -2.15
N VAL A 193 -16.21 12.19 -2.19
CA VAL A 193 -15.88 11.06 -1.31
C VAL A 193 -15.16 11.53 -0.05
N LYS A 194 -15.54 10.97 1.11
CA LYS A 194 -14.86 11.13 2.41
C LYS A 194 -14.49 9.73 2.91
N ARG A 195 -13.25 9.54 3.33
CA ARG A 195 -12.79 8.29 3.96
C ARG A 195 -13.57 8.03 5.24
N LEU A 196 -13.97 6.77 5.49
CA LEU A 196 -14.69 6.38 6.70
C LEU A 196 -13.75 6.22 7.90
N PHE A 197 -12.50 5.84 7.64
CA PHE A 197 -11.47 5.68 8.64
C PHE A 197 -10.31 6.63 8.31
N ALA A 198 -9.90 7.40 9.31
CA ALA A 198 -8.72 8.24 9.25
C ALA A 198 -7.51 7.36 9.54
N VAL A 199 -6.64 7.21 8.55
CA VAL A 199 -5.23 6.86 8.77
C VAL A 199 -4.44 8.15 8.61
#